data_AF-M0EQZ0-F1
#
_entry.id   AF-M0EQZ0-F1
#
_cell.length_a   1.000
_cell.length_b   1.000
_cell.length_c   1.000
_cell.angle_alpha   90.00
_cell.angle_beta   90.00
_cell.angle_gamma   90.00
#
_symmetry.space_group_name_H-M   'P 1'
#
loop_
_entity.id
_entity.type
_entity.pdbx_description
1 polymer ?
#
loop_
_entity_poly.entity_id
_entity_poly.type
_entity_poly.pdbx_seq_one_letter_code
_entity_poly.pdbx_strand_id
1 'polypeptide(L)'
;MRNVTDHAPDLDALDRRTYLRATGAAALGAAGLAGCVGRATGTLATQVTDQPADIADFESLVVTVDGFWLGPEGVEPEDADGGDETDTDGGSDDENDTAGGNETADGNETDGGEDGPDGREYFGFDESQEADLVELQNGETQLIDERELQTGEYPYLQLDVSSADGTLTDGSDATVDLPGNAPLKFNEQFEIRENARTTFTADFAPVLRGNGRYLLRPVPSGIEVTYEESGDAGGENSTEGDS
;
A
#
# COMPACT_ATOMS: atom_id res chain seq x y z
N MET A 1 72.15 -0.56 -33.60
CA MET A 1 71.26 -1.55 -34.26
C MET A 1 70.54 -2.32 -33.16
N ARG A 2 69.19 -2.33 -33.19
CA ARG A 2 68.21 -3.40 -32.79
C ARG A 2 68.62 -4.39 -31.68
N ASN A 3 67.79 -4.84 -30.72
CA ASN A 3 66.38 -4.67 -30.34
C ASN A 3 66.10 -5.62 -29.12
N VAL A 4 64.98 -5.42 -28.40
CA VAL A 4 64.20 -6.36 -27.53
C VAL A 4 64.89 -6.94 -26.25
N THR A 5 64.29 -7.12 -25.07
CA THR A 5 62.88 -7.34 -24.68
C THR A 5 62.64 -7.00 -23.20
N ASP A 6 61.53 -6.29 -22.97
CA ASP A 6 60.54 -6.38 -21.87
C ASP A 6 60.69 -7.43 -20.75
N HIS A 7 60.56 -6.99 -19.49
CA HIS A 7 59.50 -7.49 -18.61
C HIS A 7 59.06 -6.39 -17.62
N ALA A 8 57.76 -6.11 -17.66
CA ALA A 8 57.00 -5.10 -16.94
C ALA A 8 56.87 -5.38 -15.41
N PRO A 9 56.30 -4.45 -14.62
CA PRO A 9 56.47 -4.33 -13.17
C PRO A 9 55.38 -5.07 -12.37
N ASP A 10 55.67 -5.41 -11.12
CA ASP A 10 54.64 -5.76 -10.14
C ASP A 10 54.75 -4.81 -8.95
N LEU A 11 53.75 -3.95 -8.82
CA LEU A 11 53.55 -2.95 -7.76
C LEU A 11 52.26 -3.29 -7.01
N ASP A 12 52.18 -4.46 -6.40
CA ASP A 12 51.05 -4.80 -5.52
C ASP A 12 51.53 -5.24 -4.14
N ALA A 13 51.83 -4.23 -3.30
CA ALA A 13 51.91 -4.40 -1.86
C ALA A 13 51.57 -3.08 -1.15
N LEU A 14 50.34 -2.60 -1.32
CA LEU A 14 49.78 -1.61 -0.40
C LEU A 14 48.50 -2.16 0.23
N ASP A 15 48.62 -2.34 1.53
CA ASP A 15 47.72 -3.03 2.43
C ASP A 15 46.37 -2.31 2.56
N ARG A 16 45.29 -3.00 2.18
CA ARG A 16 43.88 -2.60 2.29
C ARG A 16 43.38 -2.30 3.71
N ARG A 17 44.24 -2.39 4.73
CA ARG A 17 43.88 -2.19 6.16
C ARG A 17 43.98 -0.76 6.66
N THR A 18 44.24 0.22 5.79
CA THR A 18 44.36 1.65 6.18
C THR A 18 43.20 2.51 5.66
N TYR A 19 41.96 2.00 5.68
CA TYR A 19 40.78 2.81 5.31
C TYR A 19 39.76 3.02 6.45
N LEU A 20 39.80 2.24 7.54
CA LEU A 20 38.78 2.33 8.60
C LEU A 20 39.26 3.00 9.89
N ARG A 21 40.16 3.99 9.81
CA ARG A 21 40.61 4.76 10.98
C ARG A 21 40.43 6.28 10.87
N ALA A 22 39.49 6.72 10.04
CA ALA A 22 39.19 8.14 9.82
C ALA A 22 37.72 8.50 10.14
N THR A 23 37.11 7.87 11.15
CA THR A 23 35.81 8.31 11.69
C THR A 23 35.82 8.23 13.22
N GLY A 24 36.87 8.78 13.82
CA GLY A 24 37.02 8.92 15.27
C GLY A 24 37.26 10.36 15.64
N ALA A 25 36.30 10.93 16.38
CA ALA A 25 36.32 12.23 17.08
C ALA A 25 35.90 13.48 16.28
N ALA A 26 34.61 13.81 16.42
CA ALA A 26 34.17 15.19 16.60
C ALA A 26 33.18 15.23 17.78
N ALA A 27 33.68 15.58 18.96
CA ALA A 27 32.86 16.02 20.08
C ALA A 27 32.68 17.55 19.94
N LEU A 28 31.51 18.00 19.49
CA LEU A 28 31.13 19.42 19.48
C LEU A 28 29.61 19.54 19.72
N GLY A 29 29.23 20.11 20.86
CA GLY A 29 27.99 20.87 21.06
C GLY A 29 26.70 20.07 21.26
N ALA A 30 26.19 20.07 22.49
CA ALA A 30 24.76 19.89 22.73
C ALA A 30 24.01 21.11 22.15
N ALA A 31 23.75 21.10 20.86
CA ALA A 31 22.73 21.93 20.23
C ALA A 31 21.47 21.07 20.15
N GLY A 32 20.37 21.56 20.71
CA GLY A 32 19.07 20.89 20.61
C GLY A 32 18.69 20.74 19.13
N LEU A 33 18.75 19.52 18.62
CA LEU A 33 18.18 19.16 17.33
C LEU A 33 16.66 19.13 17.50
N ALA A 34 16.03 20.29 17.40
CA ALA A 34 14.62 20.33 17.07
C ALA A 34 14.48 19.83 15.62
N GLY A 35 13.88 18.65 15.43
CA GLY A 35 13.13 18.34 14.21
C GLY A 35 13.88 17.75 13.01
N CYS A 36 14.98 17.03 13.18
CA CYS A 36 15.43 16.06 12.17
C CYS A 36 15.10 14.65 12.65
N VAL A 37 13.82 14.37 12.88
CA VAL A 37 13.34 12.99 12.79
C VAL A 37 13.39 12.70 11.29
N GLY A 38 14.43 11.99 10.84
CA GLY A 38 14.34 11.34 9.53
C GLY A 38 13.06 10.53 9.58
N ARG A 39 12.12 10.81 8.66
CA ARG A 39 10.88 10.05 8.55
C ARG A 39 11.30 8.64 8.14
N ALA A 40 11.53 7.79 9.12
CA ALA A 40 11.83 6.39 8.91
C ALA A 40 10.71 5.83 8.04
N THR A 41 11.08 5.11 6.99
CA THR A 41 10.14 4.47 6.06
C THR A 41 10.19 2.96 6.21
N GLY A 42 9.05 2.33 5.94
CA GLY A 42 8.91 0.89 5.78
C GLY A 42 8.16 0.57 4.50
N THR A 43 8.20 -0.68 4.07
CA THR A 43 7.48 -1.12 2.88
C THR A 43 6.13 -1.68 3.28
N LEU A 44 5.06 -1.18 2.66
CA LEU A 44 3.74 -1.81 2.70
C LEU A 44 3.51 -2.55 1.38
N ALA A 45 3.23 -3.85 1.47
CA ALA A 45 2.78 -4.68 0.38
C ALA A 45 1.31 -5.03 0.60
N THR A 46 0.42 -4.54 -0.27
CA THR A 46 -1.01 -4.76 -0.19
C THR A 46 -1.40 -5.89 -1.13
N GLN A 47 -1.98 -6.95 -0.58
CA GLN A 47 -2.41 -8.13 -1.31
C GLN A 47 -3.91 -8.32 -1.19
N VAL A 48 -4.48 -9.05 -2.14
CA VAL A 48 -5.89 -9.43 -2.14
C VAL A 48 -6.06 -10.93 -2.23
N THR A 49 -7.13 -11.45 -1.63
CA THR A 49 -7.54 -12.85 -1.65
C THR A 49 -9.07 -12.97 -1.57
N ASP A 50 -9.60 -14.18 -1.68
CA ASP A 50 -11.03 -14.47 -1.62
C ASP A 50 -11.36 -15.53 -0.55
N GLN A 51 -12.47 -15.32 0.17
CA GLN A 51 -13.10 -16.35 0.99
C GLN A 51 -14.17 -17.12 0.24
N PRO A 52 -14.30 -18.42 0.57
CA PRO A 52 -15.44 -19.19 0.11
C PRO A 52 -16.75 -18.59 0.66
N ALA A 53 -17.48 -17.91 -0.22
CA ALA A 53 -18.86 -17.48 -0.02
C ALA A 53 -19.69 -17.94 -1.23
N ASP A 54 -20.31 -17.00 -1.96
CA ASP A 54 -21.02 -17.30 -3.21
C ASP A 54 -20.09 -17.21 -4.44
N ILE A 55 -18.77 -17.21 -4.23
CA ILE A 55 -17.76 -17.14 -5.31
C ILE A 55 -17.86 -18.33 -6.29
N ALA A 56 -18.35 -19.48 -5.81
CA ALA A 56 -18.51 -20.69 -6.61
C ALA A 56 -19.57 -20.54 -7.74
N ASP A 57 -20.39 -19.49 -7.69
CA ASP A 57 -21.37 -19.19 -8.75
C ASP A 57 -20.71 -18.52 -9.97
N PHE A 58 -19.47 -18.02 -9.82
CA PHE A 58 -18.73 -17.27 -10.83
C PHE A 58 -17.76 -18.16 -11.62
N GLU A 59 -17.69 -17.92 -12.93
CA GLU A 59 -16.59 -18.35 -13.79
C GLU A 59 -15.40 -17.39 -13.67
N SER A 60 -15.67 -16.09 -13.53
CA SER A 60 -14.68 -15.03 -13.27
C SER A 60 -15.30 -13.93 -12.42
N LEU A 61 -14.53 -13.33 -11.52
CA LEU A 61 -14.94 -12.15 -10.76
C LEU A 61 -13.75 -11.20 -10.65
N VAL A 62 -13.65 -10.28 -11.60
CA VAL A 62 -12.55 -9.33 -11.69
C VAL A 62 -12.89 -8.08 -10.88
N VAL A 63 -12.04 -7.75 -9.91
CA VAL A 63 -12.11 -6.49 -9.17
C VAL A 63 -11.04 -5.53 -9.66
N THR A 64 -11.41 -4.26 -9.83
CA THR A 64 -10.50 -3.19 -10.24
C THR A 64 -10.23 -2.28 -9.06
N VAL A 65 -8.95 -2.11 -8.71
CA VAL A 65 -8.49 -1.31 -7.57
C VAL A 65 -7.67 -0.13 -8.07
N ASP A 66 -8.03 1.08 -7.65
CA ASP A 66 -7.39 2.33 -8.09
C ASP A 66 -6.40 2.90 -7.07
N GLY A 67 -6.47 2.46 -5.81
CA GLY A 67 -5.63 2.96 -4.74
C GLY A 67 -6.08 2.47 -3.36
N PHE A 68 -5.52 3.09 -2.32
CA PHE A 68 -5.97 2.87 -0.96
C PHE A 68 -5.83 4.12 -0.08
N TRP A 69 -6.54 4.14 1.04
CA TRP A 69 -6.45 5.18 2.06
C TRP A 69 -5.86 4.64 3.35
N LEU A 70 -5.01 5.43 4.00
CA LEU A 70 -4.49 5.19 5.36
C LEU A 70 -4.69 6.45 6.22
N GLY A 71 -4.91 6.31 7.53
CA GLY A 71 -5.05 7.46 8.42
C GLY A 71 -4.85 7.10 9.90
N PRO A 72 -4.69 8.10 10.79
CA PRO A 72 -4.42 7.86 12.22
C PRO A 72 -5.62 7.32 12.99
N GLU A 73 -5.37 6.70 14.16
CA GLU A 73 -6.41 6.33 15.13
C GLU A 73 -7.24 7.56 15.56
N GLY A 74 -8.57 7.45 15.45
CA GLY A 74 -9.51 8.43 16.02
C GLY A 74 -10.39 9.18 15.01
N VAL A 75 -10.24 8.90 13.72
CA VAL A 75 -11.24 9.28 12.71
C VAL A 75 -12.21 8.12 12.54
N GLU A 76 -13.29 8.17 13.31
CA GLU A 76 -14.43 7.28 13.08
C GLU A 76 -15.01 7.67 11.71
N PRO A 77 -15.04 6.76 10.73
CA PRO A 77 -15.78 7.04 9.51
C PRO A 77 -17.24 7.21 9.90
N GLU A 78 -17.92 8.15 9.25
CA GLU A 78 -19.37 8.20 9.25
C GLU A 78 -19.89 6.82 8.79
N ASP A 79 -20.43 6.05 9.74
CA ASP A 79 -21.05 4.76 9.47
C ASP A 79 -22.10 4.97 8.39
N ALA A 80 -21.91 4.32 7.24
CA ALA A 80 -22.93 4.20 6.21
C ALA A 80 -24.04 3.23 6.67
N ASP A 81 -24.70 3.58 7.77
CA ASP A 81 -25.81 2.82 8.34
C ASP A 81 -27.14 3.38 7.81
N GLY A 82 -27.76 2.61 6.92
CA GLY A 82 -29.19 2.32 6.98
C GLY A 82 -30.19 3.45 6.72
N GLY A 83 -30.48 3.66 5.44
CA GLY A 83 -31.84 3.82 4.89
C GLY A 83 -32.74 4.94 5.41
N ASP A 84 -33.08 5.88 4.53
CA ASP A 84 -34.48 6.20 4.24
C ASP A 84 -34.57 6.89 2.88
N GLU A 85 -35.39 6.31 2.01
CA GLU A 85 -35.71 6.83 0.71
C GLU A 85 -36.82 7.87 0.85
N THR A 86 -36.48 9.13 0.59
CA THR A 86 -37.48 10.14 0.25
C THR A 86 -37.03 10.92 -0.97
N ASP A 87 -37.63 10.56 -2.10
CA ASP A 87 -37.81 11.44 -3.25
C ASP A 87 -38.26 12.82 -2.78
N THR A 88 -37.57 13.89 -3.20
CA THR A 88 -38.24 15.15 -3.57
C THR A 88 -37.41 15.91 -4.60
N ASP A 89 -38.04 15.99 -5.76
CA ASP A 89 -37.79 16.73 -6.99
C ASP A 89 -37.46 18.23 -6.83
N GLY A 90 -36.70 18.79 -7.79
CA GLY A 90 -36.96 20.14 -8.30
C GLY A 90 -35.90 21.24 -8.08
N GLY A 91 -35.07 21.45 -9.11
CA GLY A 91 -35.03 22.75 -9.80
C GLY A 91 -33.92 23.77 -9.47
N SER A 92 -33.08 23.99 -10.49
CA SER A 92 -32.74 25.31 -11.08
C SER A 92 -31.76 26.27 -10.38
N ASP A 93 -30.63 26.53 -11.07
CA ASP A 93 -30.13 27.85 -11.54
C ASP A 93 -28.64 28.07 -11.27
N ASP A 94 -27.82 27.70 -12.27
CA ASP A 94 -26.38 27.96 -12.36
C ASP A 94 -26.14 29.26 -13.16
N GLU A 95 -26.02 30.39 -12.46
CA GLU A 95 -25.39 31.61 -12.97
C GLU A 95 -24.66 32.32 -11.82
N ASN A 96 -23.32 32.19 -11.75
CA ASN A 96 -22.50 33.26 -11.18
C ASN A 96 -21.04 33.22 -11.69
N ASP A 97 -20.80 34.01 -12.73
CA ASP A 97 -19.50 34.59 -13.08
C ASP A 97 -18.94 35.43 -11.91
N THR A 98 -17.65 35.28 -11.55
CA THR A 98 -16.77 36.43 -11.25
C THR A 98 -15.30 36.02 -11.27
N ALA A 99 -14.55 36.74 -12.09
CA ALA A 99 -13.13 36.68 -12.31
C ALA A 99 -12.26 37.31 -11.19
N GLY A 100 -11.00 36.88 -11.13
CA GLY A 100 -9.84 37.76 -10.87
C GLY A 100 -9.05 37.48 -9.58
N GLY A 101 -7.76 37.13 -9.70
CA GLY A 101 -6.89 36.99 -8.52
C GLY A 101 -5.46 36.50 -8.76
N ASN A 102 -4.70 37.26 -9.54
CA ASN A 102 -3.25 37.28 -9.78
C ASN A 102 -2.29 36.95 -8.60
N GLU A 103 -1.40 35.97 -8.85
CA GLU A 103 0.06 35.87 -8.54
C GLU A 103 0.60 35.34 -7.18
N THR A 104 1.55 34.41 -7.36
CA THR A 104 2.68 33.99 -6.50
C THR A 104 2.43 33.18 -5.23
N ALA A 105 2.85 31.91 -5.25
CA ALA A 105 3.55 31.28 -4.14
C ALA A 105 4.47 30.18 -4.67
N ASP A 106 5.79 30.41 -4.57
CA ASP A 106 6.81 29.36 -4.53
C ASP A 106 6.38 28.29 -3.51
N GLY A 107 6.19 27.06 -3.97
CA GLY A 107 5.77 25.93 -3.16
C GLY A 107 6.49 24.68 -3.63
N ASN A 108 7.59 24.40 -2.97
CA ASN A 108 8.32 23.13 -2.92
C ASN A 108 7.48 21.90 -3.28
N GLU A 109 7.80 21.26 -4.40
CA GLU A 109 7.37 19.92 -4.80
C GLU A 109 7.79 18.93 -3.70
N THR A 110 6.90 18.65 -2.78
CA THR A 110 6.88 17.42 -2.00
C THR A 110 5.54 16.81 -2.30
N ASP A 111 5.54 15.64 -2.94
CA ASP A 111 4.38 14.77 -3.17
C ASP A 111 3.40 14.93 -2.02
N GLY A 112 2.39 15.76 -2.25
CA GLY A 112 1.29 15.97 -1.34
C GLY A 112 0.23 14.98 -1.77
N GLY A 113 0.22 13.81 -1.14
CA GLY A 113 -0.99 12.99 -1.14
C GLY A 113 -2.16 13.91 -0.80
N GLU A 114 -3.24 13.83 -1.57
CA GLU A 114 -4.44 14.60 -1.28
C GLU A 114 -4.91 14.19 0.12
N ASP A 115 -4.82 15.12 1.07
CA ASP A 115 -5.37 14.95 2.41
C ASP A 115 -6.86 14.66 2.24
N GLY A 116 -7.22 13.40 2.48
CA GLY A 116 -8.59 12.94 2.41
C GLY A 116 -9.47 13.64 3.43
N PRO A 117 -10.80 13.62 3.21
CA PRO A 117 -11.72 13.96 4.29
C PRO A 117 -11.32 13.13 5.52
N ASP A 118 -11.33 13.73 6.70
CA ASP A 118 -11.03 13.02 7.95
C ASP A 118 -9.55 12.66 8.20
N GLY A 119 -8.58 13.32 7.57
CA GLY A 119 -7.15 13.20 7.95
C GLY A 119 -6.50 11.86 7.59
N ARG A 120 -7.15 11.10 6.70
CA ARG A 120 -6.54 9.99 5.96
C ARG A 120 -5.81 10.52 4.72
N GLU A 121 -4.75 9.86 4.31
CA GLU A 121 -3.99 10.14 3.10
C GLU A 121 -4.38 9.12 2.01
N TYR A 122 -4.59 9.61 0.79
CA TYR A 122 -4.84 8.76 -0.37
C TYR A 122 -3.55 8.36 -1.07
N PHE A 123 -3.46 7.07 -1.40
CA PHE A 123 -2.37 6.46 -2.14
C PHE A 123 -2.92 5.84 -3.42
N GLY A 124 -3.02 6.67 -4.46
CA GLY A 124 -3.41 6.23 -5.80
C GLY A 124 -2.35 5.35 -6.46
N PHE A 125 -2.80 4.51 -7.38
CA PHE A 125 -1.94 3.73 -8.26
C PHE A 125 -1.70 4.49 -9.57
N ASP A 126 -0.53 4.28 -10.17
CA ASP A 126 -0.23 4.83 -11.50
C ASP A 126 -1.18 4.26 -12.56
N GLU A 127 -1.55 2.99 -12.40
CA GLU A 127 -2.50 2.25 -13.23
C GLU A 127 -3.39 1.40 -12.32
N SER A 128 -4.69 1.34 -12.62
CA SER A 128 -5.63 0.46 -11.93
C SER A 128 -5.16 -1.00 -12.00
N GLN A 129 -5.34 -1.72 -10.90
CA GLN A 129 -4.91 -3.10 -10.77
C GLN A 129 -6.12 -4.02 -10.76
N GLU A 130 -6.08 -5.06 -11.58
CA GLU A 130 -7.15 -6.05 -11.71
C GLU A 130 -6.77 -7.36 -11.01
N ALA A 131 -7.72 -7.94 -10.28
CA ALA A 131 -7.57 -9.27 -9.68
C ALA A 131 -8.83 -10.10 -9.89
N ASP A 132 -8.68 -11.33 -10.42
CA ASP A 132 -9.79 -12.27 -10.52
C ASP A 132 -9.90 -13.09 -9.24
N LEU A 133 -10.90 -12.79 -8.42
CA LEU A 133 -11.14 -13.44 -7.13
C LEU A 133 -11.37 -14.95 -7.26
N VAL A 134 -11.87 -15.42 -8.41
CA VAL A 134 -12.06 -16.86 -8.65
C VAL A 134 -10.70 -17.57 -8.71
N GLU A 135 -9.65 -16.91 -9.21
CA GLU A 135 -8.28 -17.44 -9.27
C GLU A 135 -7.56 -17.39 -7.90
N LEU A 136 -8.07 -16.60 -6.95
CA LEU A 136 -7.46 -16.39 -5.63
C LEU A 136 -8.05 -17.29 -4.53
N GLN A 137 -8.86 -18.27 -4.90
CA GLN A 137 -9.40 -19.23 -3.96
C GLN A 137 -8.32 -20.15 -3.37
N ASN A 138 -8.61 -20.73 -2.20
CA ASN A 138 -7.75 -21.70 -1.49
C ASN A 138 -6.47 -21.09 -0.89
N GLY A 139 -6.48 -19.81 -0.54
CA GLY A 139 -5.36 -19.12 0.09
C GLY A 139 -4.31 -18.60 -0.89
N GLU A 140 -4.64 -18.57 -2.18
CA GLU A 140 -3.84 -17.85 -3.17
C GLU A 140 -4.06 -16.33 -2.99
N THR A 141 -3.01 -15.55 -3.23
CA THR A 141 -3.01 -14.10 -3.00
C THR A 141 -2.39 -13.39 -4.19
N GLN A 142 -2.91 -12.22 -4.55
CA GLN A 142 -2.33 -11.37 -5.58
C GLN A 142 -1.82 -10.06 -4.96
N LEU A 143 -0.59 -9.67 -5.32
CA LEU A 143 -0.05 -8.35 -4.99
C LEU A 143 -0.72 -7.29 -5.87
N ILE A 144 -1.29 -6.28 -5.21
CA ILE A 144 -1.93 -5.13 -5.87
C ILE A 144 -1.00 -3.92 -5.84
N ASP A 145 -0.34 -3.67 -4.72
CA ASP A 145 0.57 -2.54 -4.60
C ASP A 145 1.70 -2.86 -3.63
N GLU A 146 2.86 -2.26 -3.89
CA GLU A 146 3.99 -2.25 -2.96
C GLU A 146 4.68 -0.88 -3.00
N ARG A 147 4.78 -0.22 -1.85
CA ARG A 147 5.41 1.11 -1.76
C ARG A 147 6.06 1.38 -0.42
N GLU A 148 6.97 2.35 -0.40
CA GLU A 148 7.57 2.88 0.82
C GLU A 148 6.66 3.95 1.44
N LEU A 149 6.32 3.78 2.72
CA LEU A 149 5.47 4.68 3.48
C LEU A 149 6.13 5.06 4.79
N GLN A 150 5.62 6.12 5.42
CA GLN A 150 6.07 6.55 6.73
C GLN A 150 5.81 5.44 7.76
N THR A 151 6.77 5.24 8.66
CA THR A 151 6.59 4.33 9.78
C THR A 151 5.51 4.84 10.72
N GLY A 152 4.74 3.91 11.30
CA GLY A 152 3.62 4.24 12.17
C GLY A 152 2.64 3.10 12.35
N GLU A 153 1.73 3.27 13.32
CA GLU A 153 0.58 2.38 13.51
C GLU A 153 -0.61 2.92 12.72
N TYR A 154 -1.27 2.00 12.00
CA TYR A 154 -2.41 2.26 11.16
C TYR A 154 -3.58 1.39 11.64
N PRO A 155 -4.74 1.95 11.99
CA PRO A 155 -5.87 1.21 12.55
C PRO A 155 -6.67 0.42 11.52
N TYR A 156 -6.57 0.78 10.25
CA TYR A 156 -7.29 0.15 9.16
C TYR A 156 -6.62 0.48 7.82
N LEU A 157 -6.97 -0.30 6.81
CA LEU A 157 -6.70 -0.01 5.40
C LEU A 157 -8.02 0.09 4.64
N GLN A 158 -8.15 1.03 3.72
CA GLN A 158 -9.32 1.16 2.86
C GLN A 158 -8.90 1.00 1.40
N LEU A 159 -9.39 -0.03 0.71
CA LEU A 159 -9.15 -0.21 -0.72
C LEU A 159 -10.18 0.57 -1.51
N ASP A 160 -9.71 1.39 -2.45
CA ASP A 160 -10.56 2.08 -3.41
C ASP A 160 -10.81 1.16 -4.61
N VAL A 161 -11.94 0.46 -4.58
CA VAL A 161 -12.37 -0.46 -5.63
C VAL A 161 -13.34 0.28 -6.52
N SER A 162 -13.01 0.40 -7.81
CA SER A 162 -13.80 1.17 -8.76
C SER A 162 -14.82 0.33 -9.53
N SER A 163 -14.53 -0.95 -9.74
CA SER A 163 -15.47 -1.90 -10.35
C SER A 163 -15.32 -3.33 -9.82
N ALA A 164 -16.39 -4.10 -9.99
CA ALA A 164 -16.41 -5.54 -9.79
C ALA A 164 -17.25 -6.17 -10.92
N ASP A 165 -16.59 -6.87 -11.82
CA ASP A 165 -17.16 -7.41 -13.05
C ASP A 165 -17.18 -8.94 -12.98
N GLY A 166 -18.38 -9.51 -12.90
CA GLY A 166 -18.58 -10.94 -12.69
C GLY A 166 -19.22 -11.64 -13.87
N THR A 167 -18.66 -12.79 -14.26
CA THR A 167 -19.30 -13.75 -15.19
C THR A 167 -19.70 -14.98 -14.39
N LEU A 168 -20.96 -15.41 -14.50
CA LEU A 168 -21.45 -16.62 -13.84
C LEU A 168 -21.03 -17.89 -14.59
N THR A 169 -21.07 -19.03 -13.90
CA THR A 169 -20.77 -20.36 -14.46
C THR A 169 -21.68 -20.80 -15.62
N ASP A 170 -22.82 -20.13 -15.83
CA ASP A 170 -23.69 -20.33 -16.99
C ASP A 170 -23.34 -19.43 -18.19
N GLY A 171 -22.31 -18.59 -18.03
CA GLY A 171 -21.80 -17.64 -19.03
C GLY A 171 -22.54 -16.30 -19.08
N SER A 172 -23.47 -16.03 -18.16
CA SER A 172 -24.16 -14.75 -18.08
C SER A 172 -23.43 -13.74 -17.19
N ASP A 173 -23.60 -12.44 -17.47
CA ASP A 173 -23.03 -11.37 -16.63
C ASP A 173 -23.80 -11.25 -15.30
N ALA A 174 -23.06 -11.16 -14.20
CA ALA A 174 -23.57 -10.86 -12.87
C ALA A 174 -23.39 -9.37 -12.56
N THR A 175 -24.43 -8.75 -11.99
CA THR A 175 -24.25 -7.43 -11.37
C THR A 175 -23.72 -7.60 -9.95
N VAL A 176 -22.52 -7.08 -9.71
CA VAL A 176 -21.85 -7.08 -8.40
C VAL A 176 -21.78 -5.64 -7.90
N ASP A 177 -22.47 -5.36 -6.81
CA ASP A 177 -22.47 -4.05 -6.17
C ASP A 177 -21.31 -3.94 -5.18
N LEU A 178 -20.78 -2.73 -5.05
CA LEU A 178 -19.91 -2.32 -3.95
C LEU A 178 -20.77 -1.70 -2.83
N PRO A 179 -20.36 -1.79 -1.55
CA PRO A 179 -21.11 -1.24 -0.44
C PRO A 179 -21.02 0.29 -0.46
N GLY A 180 -22.04 0.92 -1.05
CA GLY A 180 -22.12 2.38 -1.18
C GLY A 180 -21.12 2.93 -2.20
N ASN A 181 -20.88 4.24 -2.16
CA ASN A 181 -19.83 4.91 -2.93
C ASN A 181 -18.53 5.05 -2.12
N ALA A 182 -18.38 4.26 -1.05
CA ALA A 182 -17.28 4.38 -0.10
C ALA A 182 -16.23 3.30 -0.35
N PRO A 183 -14.94 3.60 -0.16
CA PRO A 183 -13.87 2.62 -0.18
C PRO A 183 -14.12 1.44 0.77
N LEU A 184 -13.63 0.26 0.40
CA LEU A 184 -13.79 -0.96 1.18
C LEU A 184 -12.85 -0.96 2.37
N LYS A 185 -13.41 -0.85 3.58
CA LYS A 185 -12.65 -0.75 4.83
C LYS A 185 -12.34 -2.12 5.44
N PHE A 186 -11.08 -2.31 5.80
CA PHE A 186 -10.54 -3.46 6.52
C PHE A 186 -10.08 -3.00 7.91
N ASN A 187 -10.88 -3.28 8.93
CA ASN A 187 -10.64 -2.85 10.32
C ASN A 187 -9.64 -3.78 11.02
N GLU A 188 -8.40 -3.82 10.54
CA GLU A 188 -7.28 -4.51 11.18
C GLU A 188 -6.14 -3.52 11.41
N GLN A 189 -5.64 -3.47 12.66
CA GLN A 189 -4.52 -2.61 13.01
C GLN A 189 -3.21 -3.25 12.55
N PHE A 190 -2.36 -2.46 11.90
CA PHE A 190 -1.02 -2.88 11.51
C PHE A 190 0.00 -1.77 11.75
N GLU A 191 1.28 -2.11 11.64
CA GLU A 191 2.38 -1.20 11.88
C GLU A 191 3.32 -1.27 10.69
N ILE A 192 3.62 -0.13 10.08
CA ILE A 192 4.70 -0.04 9.09
C ILE A 192 5.99 0.21 9.87
N ARG A 193 6.89 -0.77 9.86
CA ARG A 193 8.16 -0.74 10.59
C ARG A 193 9.31 -0.32 9.71
N GLU A 194 10.29 0.35 10.30
CA GLU A 194 11.50 0.76 9.60
C GLU A 194 12.28 -0.46 9.11
N ASN A 195 12.75 -0.45 7.87
CA ASN A 195 13.52 -1.56 7.27
C ASN A 195 12.80 -2.92 7.41
N ALA A 196 11.47 -2.91 7.26
CA ALA A 196 10.68 -4.13 7.20
C ALA A 196 9.62 -4.00 6.12
N ARG A 197 9.24 -5.16 5.58
CA ARG A 197 8.09 -5.31 4.71
C ARG A 197 6.91 -5.77 5.54
N THR A 198 5.86 -4.98 5.52
CA THR A 198 4.56 -5.31 6.10
C THR A 198 3.66 -5.76 4.96
N THR A 199 3.18 -6.99 5.00
CA THR A 199 2.21 -7.49 4.02
C THR A 199 0.83 -7.49 4.64
N PHE A 200 -0.09 -6.74 4.05
CA PHE A 200 -1.49 -6.67 4.43
C PHE A 200 -2.32 -7.39 3.36
N THR A 201 -2.91 -8.52 3.71
CA THR A 201 -3.76 -9.31 2.81
C THR A 201 -5.22 -8.98 3.11
N ALA A 202 -5.87 -8.33 2.15
CA ALA A 202 -7.27 -7.95 2.16
C ALA A 202 -8.13 -9.04 1.53
N ASP A 203 -9.17 -9.46 2.24
CA ASP A 203 -9.99 -10.60 1.83
C ASP A 203 -11.41 -10.17 1.46
N PHE A 204 -11.90 -10.67 0.31
CA PHE A 204 -13.20 -10.35 -0.24
C PHE A 204 -14.11 -11.57 -0.31
N ALA A 205 -15.41 -11.31 -0.33
CA ALA A 205 -16.39 -12.34 -0.64
C ALA A 205 -17.59 -11.72 -1.36
N PRO A 206 -17.99 -12.26 -2.53
CA PRO A 206 -19.29 -11.93 -3.11
C PRO A 206 -20.39 -12.61 -2.30
N VAL A 207 -21.47 -11.87 -2.05
CA VAL A 207 -22.65 -12.41 -1.36
C VAL A 207 -23.92 -12.15 -2.15
N LEU A 208 -24.62 -13.23 -2.46
CA LEU A 208 -25.88 -13.21 -3.18
C LEU A 208 -26.98 -12.53 -2.36
N ARG A 209 -27.65 -11.58 -2.99
CA ARG A 209 -28.78 -10.84 -2.43
C ARG A 209 -30.09 -11.43 -2.93
N GLY A 210 -31.18 -11.19 -2.19
CA GLY A 210 -32.52 -11.70 -2.54
C GLY A 210 -33.11 -11.17 -3.86
N ASN A 211 -32.47 -10.19 -4.50
CA ASN A 211 -32.85 -9.65 -5.82
C ASN A 211 -32.02 -10.24 -6.97
N GLY A 212 -31.18 -11.26 -6.70
CA GLY A 212 -30.33 -11.90 -7.70
C GLY A 212 -29.05 -11.13 -8.05
N ARG A 213 -28.75 -10.03 -7.34
CA ARG A 213 -27.48 -9.29 -7.45
C ARG A 213 -26.50 -9.78 -6.39
N TYR A 214 -25.21 -9.55 -6.60
CA TYR A 214 -24.19 -9.82 -5.59
C TYR A 214 -23.75 -8.52 -4.95
N LEU A 215 -23.30 -8.60 -3.70
CA LEU A 215 -22.63 -7.51 -3.00
C LEU A 215 -21.23 -8.00 -2.64
N LEU A 216 -20.20 -7.33 -3.14
CA LEU A 216 -18.83 -7.58 -2.72
C LEU A 216 -18.62 -7.03 -1.33
N ARG A 217 -18.08 -7.82 -0.41
CA ARG A 217 -17.83 -7.38 0.97
C ARG A 217 -16.41 -7.73 1.43
N PRO A 218 -15.79 -6.87 2.24
CA PRO A 218 -14.59 -7.25 2.97
C PRO A 218 -14.94 -8.33 3.99
N VAL A 219 -14.03 -9.28 4.21
CA VAL A 219 -14.20 -10.37 5.18
C VAL A 219 -13.25 -10.16 6.36
N PRO A 220 -13.75 -9.69 7.53
CA PRO A 220 -12.88 -9.31 8.65
C PRO A 220 -12.00 -10.46 9.17
N SER A 221 -12.52 -11.69 9.19
CA SER A 221 -11.77 -12.88 9.62
C SER A 221 -10.71 -13.34 8.63
N GLY A 222 -10.68 -12.76 7.44
CA GLY A 222 -9.78 -13.08 6.36
C GLY A 222 -8.57 -12.17 6.24
N ILE A 223 -8.55 -11.09 7.01
CA ILE A 223 -7.45 -10.15 6.99
C ILE A 223 -6.24 -10.81 7.64
N GLU A 224 -5.12 -10.82 6.93
CA GLU A 224 -3.84 -11.31 7.45
C GLU A 224 -2.79 -10.22 7.36
N VAL A 225 -2.01 -10.02 8.43
CA VAL A 225 -0.89 -9.09 8.46
C VAL A 225 0.37 -9.86 8.83
N THR A 226 1.37 -9.83 7.95
CA THR A 226 2.68 -10.45 8.18
C THR A 226 3.79 -9.43 8.08
N TYR A 227 4.92 -9.75 8.72
CA TYR A 227 6.07 -8.86 8.80
C TYR A 227 7.33 -9.62 8.44
N GLU A 228 8.01 -9.15 7.41
CA GLU A 228 9.29 -9.68 6.96
C GLU A 228 10.35 -8.61 7.24
N GLU A 229 11.30 -8.89 8.13
CA GLU A 229 12.44 -8.00 8.33
C GLU A 229 13.30 -8.01 7.06
N SER A 230 13.69 -6.84 6.54
CA SER A 230 14.62 -6.79 5.41
C SER A 230 16.02 -7.15 5.93
N GLY A 231 16.28 -8.44 6.07
CA GLY A 231 17.51 -8.95 6.65
C GLY A 231 18.71 -8.64 5.74
N ASP A 232 19.69 -7.92 6.27
CA ASP A 232 21.08 -8.22 5.93
C ASP A 232 21.37 -9.61 6.50
N ALA A 233 21.53 -10.59 5.61
CA ALA A 233 21.89 -11.96 5.94
C ALA A 233 23.33 -12.03 6.48
N GLY A 234 23.58 -11.45 7.65
CA GLY A 234 24.85 -11.45 8.37
C GLY A 234 24.87 -12.48 9.49
N GLY A 235 24.70 -13.75 9.16
CA GLY A 235 24.66 -14.87 10.11
C GLY A 235 25.58 -16.02 9.71
N GLU A 236 26.86 -15.75 9.43
CA GLU A 236 27.86 -16.78 9.25
C GLU A 236 28.01 -17.60 10.54
N ASN A 237 27.42 -18.79 10.57
CA ASN A 237 27.65 -19.78 11.62
C ASN A 237 29.10 -20.29 11.56
N SER A 238 30.02 -19.54 12.16
CA SER A 238 31.37 -20.03 12.46
C SER A 238 31.33 -20.75 13.80
N THR A 239 30.89 -22.01 13.80
CA THR A 239 31.26 -22.92 14.89
C THR A 239 32.73 -23.30 14.69
N GLU A 240 33.63 -22.44 15.15
CA GLU A 240 35.02 -22.80 15.40
C GLU A 240 35.06 -23.80 16.55
N GLY A 241 35.15 -25.09 16.20
CA GLY A 241 35.54 -26.14 17.13
C GLY A 241 37.05 -26.11 17.34
N ASP A 242 37.47 -25.45 18.41
CA ASP A 242 38.79 -25.58 19.02
C ASP A 242 38.88 -26.92 19.78
N SER A 243 39.73 -27.85 19.33
CA SER A 243 40.46 -28.88 20.12
C SER A 243 41.28 -29.81 19.22
#